data_AF-A0AA36JRL8-F1
#
_entry.id   AF-A0AA36JRL8-F1
#
_cell.length_a   1.000
_cell.length_b   1.000
_cell.length_c   1.000
_cell.angle_alpha   90.00
_cell.angle_beta   90.00
_cell.angle_gamma   90.00
#
_symmetry.space_group_name_H-M   'P 1'
#
loop_
_entity.id
_entity.type
_entity.pdbx_description
1 polymer ?
#
loop_
_entity_poly.entity_id
_entity_poly.type
_entity_poly.pdbx_seq_one_letter_code
_entity_poly.pdbx_strand_id
1 'polypeptide(L)'
;MPAGSADGLDRLLATSSSLLGTFSIALPERRPPDATTLAHARAAETVHWVASWLLRGQELEVVKVQTPYLCESASDLLSYYESLPLERRLDGLFGVLLTLELLSSANVLRRETFPRTRRCLDMYCLAVGIAGVAPQHLFYRLHYWAWAFETRKAIREVGPPMPTPASTQVGQTICQAWSSLKSGVAPCEKLSTSTTSHWAIILFVLSVGVGGFWWLGIDGAKNIWDSSCRRVRRGWAEVYDLLQKLVQVEETPSSRS
;
A
#
# COMPACT_ATOMS: atom_id res chain seq x y z
N MET A 1 -43.44 30.78 48.56
CA MET A 1 -43.45 29.33 48.26
C MET A 1 -43.54 29.18 46.75
N PRO A 2 -42.49 28.72 46.06
CA PRO A 2 -42.53 28.52 44.62
C PRO A 2 -42.87 27.06 44.30
N ALA A 3 -44.03 26.83 43.68
CA ALA A 3 -44.37 25.59 43.00
C ALA A 3 -44.39 25.91 41.50
N GLY A 4 -43.39 25.43 40.76
CA GLY A 4 -43.29 25.80 39.34
C GLY A 4 -42.12 25.19 38.56
N SER A 5 -41.64 23.99 38.90
CA SER A 5 -40.55 23.34 38.15
C SER A 5 -40.83 21.89 37.72
N ALA A 6 -41.85 21.22 38.29
CA ALA A 6 -42.16 19.83 37.95
C ALA A 6 -42.91 19.69 36.61
N ASP A 7 -43.90 20.56 36.37
CA ASP A 7 -44.77 20.48 35.19
C ASP A 7 -44.04 20.68 33.84
N GLY A 8 -42.89 21.36 33.85
CA GLY A 8 -42.06 21.57 32.66
C GLY A 8 -41.25 20.34 32.26
N LEU A 9 -40.74 19.60 33.25
CA LEU A 9 -39.99 18.36 33.03
C LEU A 9 -40.90 17.25 32.53
N ASP A 10 -42.10 17.14 33.10
CA ASP A 10 -43.07 16.13 32.68
C ASP A 10 -43.61 16.39 31.27
N ARG A 11 -43.75 17.66 30.86
CA ARG A 11 -44.05 18.03 29.46
C ARG A 11 -42.91 17.73 28.50
N LEU A 12 -41.66 17.94 28.90
CA LEU A 12 -40.49 17.59 28.09
C LEU A 12 -40.33 16.06 27.96
N LEU A 13 -40.61 15.31 29.03
CA LEU A 13 -40.59 13.86 29.00
C LEU A 13 -41.73 13.31 28.15
N ALA A 14 -42.95 13.84 28.29
CA ALA A 14 -44.10 13.45 27.49
C ALA A 14 -43.94 13.76 25.98
N THR A 15 -43.31 14.89 25.64
CA THR A 15 -43.01 15.23 24.24
C THR A 15 -41.87 14.37 23.68
N SER A 16 -40.86 14.02 24.48
CA SER A 16 -39.80 13.09 24.07
C SER A 16 -40.30 11.66 23.86
N SER A 17 -41.20 11.17 24.71
CA SER A 17 -41.82 9.84 24.57
C SER A 17 -42.80 9.78 23.40
N SER A 18 -43.52 10.88 23.14
CA SER A 18 -44.41 11.00 21.97
C SER A 18 -43.63 11.05 20.65
N LEU A 19 -42.41 11.61 20.65
CA LEU A 19 -41.55 11.57 19.46
C LEU A 19 -40.98 10.16 19.25
N LEU A 20 -40.56 9.47 20.30
CA LEU A 20 -39.96 8.13 20.20
C LEU A 20 -40.98 7.01 19.86
N GLY A 21 -42.27 7.21 20.17
CA GLY A 21 -43.31 6.17 20.01
C GLY A 21 -43.84 5.93 18.59
N THR A 22 -43.59 6.82 17.63
CA THR A 22 -44.17 6.76 16.27
C THR A 22 -43.16 6.74 15.12
N PHE A 23 -41.87 6.68 15.40
CA PHE A 23 -40.87 6.44 14.36
C PHE A 23 -40.69 4.93 14.13
N SER A 24 -41.69 4.30 13.51
CA SER A 24 -41.40 3.10 12.71
C SER A 24 -40.64 3.58 11.48
N ILE A 25 -39.34 3.78 11.63
CA ILE A 25 -38.43 4.10 10.53
C ILE A 25 -38.46 2.89 9.60
N ALA A 26 -39.31 2.96 8.59
CA ALA A 26 -39.17 2.12 7.42
C ALA A 26 -37.76 2.41 6.90
N LEU A 27 -36.84 1.47 7.13
CA LEU A 27 -35.49 1.56 6.62
C LEU A 27 -35.62 1.81 5.11
N PRO A 28 -35.09 2.94 4.59
CA PRO A 28 -35.20 3.24 3.18
C PRO A 28 -34.63 2.07 2.37
N GLU A 29 -35.26 1.80 1.23
CA GLU A 29 -34.87 0.72 0.35
C GLU A 29 -33.37 0.77 0.09
N ARG A 30 -32.69 -0.37 0.26
CA ARG A 30 -31.23 -0.46 0.20
C ARG A 30 -30.77 -0.08 -1.21
N ARG A 31 -30.28 1.16 -1.35
CA ARG A 31 -29.77 1.67 -2.62
C ARG A 31 -28.54 0.87 -3.08
N PRO A 32 -28.35 0.63 -4.39
CA PRO A 32 -27.08 0.11 -4.90
C PRO A 32 -25.91 1.01 -4.46
N PRO A 33 -24.73 0.43 -4.20
CA PRO A 33 -23.59 1.19 -3.72
C PRO A 33 -23.11 2.20 -4.76
N ASP A 34 -22.89 3.44 -4.31
CA ASP A 34 -22.32 4.49 -5.15
C ASP A 34 -20.90 4.14 -5.60
N ALA A 35 -20.44 4.75 -6.70
CA ALA A 35 -19.12 4.48 -7.30
C ALA A 35 -17.96 4.63 -6.30
N THR A 36 -18.03 5.59 -5.38
CA THR A 36 -17.02 5.80 -4.32
C THR A 36 -16.99 4.67 -3.31
N THR A 37 -18.16 4.26 -2.82
CA THR A 37 -18.33 3.16 -1.86
C THR A 37 -17.82 1.85 -2.44
N LEU A 38 -18.19 1.59 -3.71
CA LEU A 38 -17.75 0.40 -4.43
C LEU A 38 -16.24 0.42 -4.70
N ALA A 39 -15.66 1.57 -5.07
CA ALA A 39 -14.23 1.70 -5.27
C ALA A 39 -13.42 1.47 -3.99
N HIS A 40 -13.87 2.02 -2.85
CA HIS A 40 -13.25 1.79 -1.54
C HIS A 40 -13.34 0.33 -1.10
N ALA A 41 -14.49 -0.32 -1.31
CA ALA A 41 -14.65 -1.74 -0.99
C ALA A 41 -13.66 -2.61 -1.78
N ARG A 42 -13.56 -2.41 -3.10
CA ARG A 42 -12.62 -3.15 -3.97
C ARG A 42 -11.15 -2.85 -3.64
N ALA A 43 -10.85 -1.58 -3.33
CA ALA A 43 -9.52 -1.18 -2.91
C ALA A 43 -9.12 -1.87 -1.60
N ALA A 44 -10.00 -1.89 -0.60
CA ALA A 44 -9.78 -2.59 0.67
C ALA A 44 -9.59 -4.10 0.49
N GLU A 45 -10.37 -4.74 -0.38
CA GLU A 45 -10.18 -6.15 -0.73
C GLU A 45 -8.80 -6.41 -1.35
N THR A 46 -8.40 -5.56 -2.30
CA THR A 46 -7.09 -5.65 -2.95
C THR A 46 -5.96 -5.48 -1.94
N VAL A 47 -6.09 -4.51 -1.03
CA VAL A 47 -5.12 -4.25 0.04
C VAL A 47 -4.98 -5.44 0.96
N HIS A 48 -6.10 -6.02 1.41
CA HIS A 48 -6.08 -7.20 2.26
C HIS A 48 -5.49 -8.41 1.55
N TRP A 49 -5.80 -8.59 0.25
CA TRP A 49 -5.19 -9.66 -0.55
C TRP A 49 -3.67 -9.49 -0.63
N VAL A 50 -3.17 -8.30 -0.95
CA VAL A 50 -1.71 -8.04 -0.97
C VAL A 50 -1.10 -8.18 0.43
N ALA A 51 -1.77 -7.70 1.48
CA ALA A 51 -1.31 -7.86 2.85
C ALA A 51 -1.19 -9.33 3.24
N SER A 52 -2.10 -10.18 2.77
CA SER A 52 -2.05 -11.63 3.00
C SER A 52 -0.80 -12.26 2.36
N TRP A 53 -0.43 -11.84 1.15
CA TRP A 53 0.84 -12.23 0.52
C TRP A 53 2.07 -11.76 1.28
N LEU A 54 1.97 -10.61 1.95
CA LEU A 54 3.04 -10.03 2.77
C LEU A 54 3.00 -10.49 4.24
N LEU A 55 2.28 -11.59 4.53
CA LEU A 55 2.16 -12.20 5.86
C LEU A 55 1.50 -11.28 6.92
N ARG A 56 0.71 -10.29 6.50
CA ARG A 56 -0.02 -9.34 7.36
C ARG A 56 -1.53 -9.32 7.10
N GLY A 57 -2.07 -10.37 6.49
CA GLY A 57 -3.48 -10.45 6.09
C GLY A 57 -4.46 -10.27 7.26
N GLN A 58 -4.20 -10.93 8.39
CA GLN A 58 -5.08 -10.89 9.58
C GLN A 58 -5.20 -9.48 10.17
N GLU A 59 -4.09 -8.74 10.27
CA GLU A 59 -4.10 -7.39 10.84
C GLU A 59 -4.83 -6.40 9.94
N LEU A 60 -4.74 -6.60 8.63
CA LEU A 60 -5.39 -5.75 7.62
C LEU A 60 -6.82 -6.20 7.31
N GLU A 61 -7.33 -7.24 7.97
CA GLU A 61 -8.74 -7.62 7.89
C GLU A 61 -9.66 -6.51 8.42
N VAL A 62 -9.19 -5.75 9.43
CA VAL A 62 -9.91 -4.57 9.95
C VAL A 62 -10.23 -3.55 8.86
N VAL A 63 -9.38 -3.42 7.84
CA VAL A 63 -9.60 -2.49 6.72
C VAL A 63 -10.78 -2.94 5.86
N LYS A 64 -11.04 -4.25 5.75
CA LYS A 64 -12.22 -4.78 5.06
C LYS A 64 -13.48 -4.66 5.89
N VAL A 65 -13.39 -4.84 7.21
CA VAL A 65 -14.55 -4.79 8.11
C VAL A 65 -14.97 -3.33 8.35
N GLN A 66 -14.01 -2.43 8.51
CA GLN A 66 -14.19 -1.01 8.77
C GLN A 66 -13.66 -0.16 7.61
N THR A 67 -14.12 -0.45 6.40
CA THR A 67 -13.72 0.29 5.20
C THR A 67 -13.98 1.79 5.33
N PRO A 68 -13.00 2.65 4.98
CA PRO A 68 -13.11 4.09 5.15
C PRO A 68 -13.98 4.74 4.05
N TYR A 69 -15.27 4.41 4.02
CA TYR A 69 -16.22 4.92 3.01
C TYR A 69 -16.37 6.45 3.02
N LEU A 70 -16.07 7.07 4.16
CA LEU A 70 -16.17 8.52 4.36
C LEU A 70 -14.90 9.29 3.97
N CYS A 71 -13.81 8.60 3.62
CA CYS A 71 -12.58 9.26 3.22
C CYS A 71 -12.69 9.77 1.78
N GLU A 72 -12.73 11.09 1.63
CA GLU A 72 -12.74 11.77 0.33
C GLU A 72 -11.35 12.28 -0.07
N SER A 73 -10.51 12.59 0.92
CA SER A 73 -9.16 13.10 0.69
C SER A 73 -8.08 12.07 1.01
N ALA A 74 -6.91 12.23 0.38
CA ALA A 74 -5.73 11.41 0.67
C ALA A 74 -5.26 11.59 2.14
N SER A 75 -5.42 12.80 2.70
CA SER A 75 -5.11 13.08 4.11
C SER A 75 -6.02 12.31 5.06
N ASP A 76 -7.31 12.21 4.77
CA ASP A 76 -8.25 11.46 5.63
C ASP A 76 -7.91 9.98 5.62
N LEU A 77 -7.58 9.43 4.44
CA LEU A 77 -7.15 8.05 4.31
C LEU A 77 -5.85 7.77 5.08
N LEU A 78 -4.89 8.68 5.02
CA LEU A 78 -3.66 8.56 5.82
C LEU A 78 -3.97 8.58 7.32
N SER A 79 -4.81 9.53 7.76
CA SER A 79 -5.24 9.66 9.16
C SER A 79 -5.92 8.37 9.67
N TYR A 80 -6.74 7.75 8.82
CA TYR A 80 -7.35 6.45 9.11
C TYR A 80 -6.28 5.37 9.32
N TYR A 81 -5.29 5.25 8.42
CA TYR A 81 -4.21 4.27 8.57
C TYR A 81 -3.30 4.53 9.77
N GLU A 82 -3.08 5.79 10.14
CA GLU A 82 -2.33 6.18 11.34
C GLU A 82 -3.08 5.81 12.63
N SER A 83 -4.42 5.85 12.60
CA SER A 83 -5.26 5.45 13.74
C SER A 83 -5.32 3.93 13.96
N LEU A 84 -4.97 3.13 12.95
CA LEU A 84 -4.98 1.68 13.06
C LEU A 84 -3.77 1.17 13.87
N PRO A 85 -3.98 0.22 14.80
CA PRO A 85 -2.92 -0.36 15.63
C PRO A 85 -2.08 -1.38 14.84
N LEU A 86 -1.41 -0.93 13.79
CA LEU A 86 -0.52 -1.76 12.96
C LEU A 86 0.87 -1.81 13.57
N GLU A 87 1.11 -2.81 14.42
CA GLU A 87 2.39 -3.00 15.08
C GLU A 87 3.54 -3.30 14.09
N ARG A 88 4.77 -2.95 14.45
CA ARG A 88 5.94 -3.36 13.66
C ARG A 88 6.25 -4.82 13.95
N ARG A 89 6.26 -5.67 12.92
CA ARG A 89 6.55 -7.10 13.06
C ARG A 89 7.66 -7.49 12.11
N LEU A 90 8.78 -7.92 12.69
CA LEU A 90 9.94 -8.42 11.95
C LEU A 90 9.99 -9.95 11.92
N ASP A 91 9.15 -10.63 12.71
CA ASP A 91 9.11 -12.09 12.82
C ASP A 91 8.92 -12.77 11.46
N GLY A 92 8.00 -12.23 10.65
CA GLY A 92 7.77 -12.73 9.29
C GLY A 92 8.98 -12.56 8.37
N LEU A 93 9.72 -11.44 8.50
CA LEU A 93 10.96 -11.21 7.76
C LEU A 93 12.04 -12.22 8.15
N PHE A 94 12.24 -12.44 9.46
CA PHE A 94 13.19 -13.42 9.96
C PHE A 94 12.82 -14.84 9.48
N GLY A 95 11.53 -15.19 9.52
CA GLY A 95 11.05 -16.48 9.01
C GLY A 95 11.35 -16.69 7.52
N VAL A 96 11.12 -15.67 6.68
CA VAL A 96 11.44 -15.73 5.25
C VAL A 96 12.95 -15.83 5.03
N LEU A 97 13.76 -15.02 5.71
CA LEU A 97 15.22 -15.07 5.59
C LEU A 97 15.78 -16.43 6.01
N LEU A 98 15.32 -16.98 7.14
CA LEU A 98 15.71 -18.31 7.60
C LEU A 98 15.36 -19.39 6.58
N THR A 99 14.16 -19.33 6.01
CA THR A 99 13.71 -20.28 4.98
C THR A 99 14.60 -20.20 3.73
N LEU A 100 14.97 -18.99 3.30
CA LEU A 100 15.87 -18.78 2.16
C LEU A 100 17.30 -19.28 2.41
N GLU A 101 17.76 -19.21 3.65
CA GLU A 101 19.07 -19.75 4.04
C GLU A 101 19.05 -21.28 4.07
N LEU A 102 18.00 -21.88 4.64
CA LEU A 102 17.78 -23.34 4.65
C LEU A 102 17.67 -23.93 3.23
N LEU A 103 16.94 -23.25 2.34
CA LEU A 103 16.83 -23.63 0.93
C LEU A 103 18.19 -23.57 0.20
N SER A 104 19.02 -22.60 0.58
CA SER A 104 20.37 -22.47 0.04
C SER A 104 21.31 -23.56 0.58
N SER A 105 21.28 -23.84 1.89
CA SER A 105 22.11 -24.87 2.52
C SER A 105 21.75 -26.29 2.07
N ALA A 106 20.47 -26.54 1.78
CA ALA A 106 19.99 -27.80 1.22
C ALA A 106 20.31 -27.97 -0.28
N ASN A 107 20.99 -27.01 -0.91
CA ASN A 107 21.30 -26.98 -2.34
C ASN A 107 20.09 -26.98 -3.28
N VAL A 108 18.88 -26.72 -2.76
CA VAL A 108 17.64 -26.68 -3.54
C VAL A 108 17.60 -25.42 -4.39
N LEU A 109 18.08 -24.29 -3.85
CA LEU A 109 17.96 -22.99 -4.50
C LEU A 109 19.29 -22.20 -4.51
N ARG A 110 20.32 -22.81 -5.11
CA ARG A 110 21.61 -22.13 -5.29
C ARG A 110 21.49 -20.94 -6.24
N ARG A 111 22.12 -19.83 -5.85
CA ARG A 111 22.12 -18.56 -6.61
C ARG A 111 22.73 -18.70 -8.01
N GLU A 112 23.73 -19.56 -8.13
CA GLU A 112 24.43 -19.84 -9.38
C GLU A 112 23.53 -20.59 -10.38
N THR A 113 22.74 -21.53 -9.88
CA THR A 113 21.86 -22.39 -10.69
C THR A 113 20.56 -21.67 -11.05
N PHE A 114 19.97 -20.90 -10.13
CA PHE A 114 18.69 -20.23 -10.32
C PHE A 114 18.74 -18.72 -9.98
N PRO A 115 19.51 -17.92 -10.76
CA PRO A 115 19.75 -16.51 -10.42
C PRO A 115 18.47 -15.65 -10.50
N ARG A 116 17.55 -15.97 -11.42
CA ARG A 116 16.28 -15.23 -11.56
C ARG A 116 15.35 -15.52 -10.38
N THR A 117 15.17 -16.78 -10.02
CA THR A 117 14.32 -17.19 -8.89
C THR A 117 14.84 -16.59 -7.58
N ARG A 118 16.16 -16.60 -7.36
CA ARG A 118 16.74 -15.98 -6.16
C ARG A 118 16.46 -14.47 -6.11
N ARG A 119 16.63 -13.74 -7.22
CA ARG A 119 16.28 -12.31 -7.26
C ARG A 119 14.80 -12.05 -6.94
N CYS A 120 13.89 -12.88 -7.45
CA CYS A 120 12.47 -12.75 -7.12
C CYS A 120 12.21 -12.94 -5.62
N LEU A 121 12.88 -13.92 -5.00
CA LEU A 121 12.78 -14.15 -3.56
C LEU A 121 13.42 -13.04 -2.72
N ASP A 122 14.56 -12.49 -3.17
CA ASP A 122 15.18 -11.34 -2.52
C ASP A 122 14.25 -10.11 -2.58
N MET A 123 13.59 -9.86 -3.72
CA MET A 123 12.58 -8.80 -3.86
C MET A 123 11.35 -9.03 -3.00
N TYR A 124 10.88 -10.28 -2.91
CA TYR A 124 9.77 -10.65 -2.02
C TYR A 124 10.15 -10.44 -0.55
N CYS A 125 11.36 -10.83 -0.15
CA CYS A 125 11.89 -10.62 1.19
C CYS A 125 11.97 -9.12 1.53
N LEU A 126 12.40 -8.29 0.57
CA LEU A 126 12.42 -6.84 0.72
C LEU A 126 10.99 -6.29 0.91
N ALA A 127 10.02 -6.76 0.13
CA ALA A 127 8.62 -6.36 0.26
C ALA A 127 8.04 -6.72 1.64
N VAL A 128 8.29 -7.94 2.12
CA VAL A 128 7.91 -8.38 3.47
C VAL A 128 8.59 -7.52 4.54
N GLY A 129 9.87 -7.17 4.35
CA GLY A 129 10.61 -6.31 5.26
C GLY A 129 10.02 -4.90 5.36
N ILE A 130 9.68 -4.29 4.22
CA ILE A 130 9.03 -2.96 4.20
C ILE A 130 7.65 -3.03 4.88
N ALA A 131 6.88 -4.08 4.61
CA ALA A 131 5.58 -4.30 5.25
C ALA A 131 5.70 -4.48 6.76
N GLY A 132 6.81 -5.06 7.25
CA GLY A 132 7.10 -5.20 8.68
C GLY A 132 7.49 -3.90 9.36
N VAL A 133 8.33 -3.08 8.71
CA VAL A 133 8.91 -1.85 9.30
C VAL A 133 7.97 -0.65 9.26
N ALA A 134 7.27 -0.45 8.14
CA ALA A 134 6.43 0.72 7.91
C ALA A 134 5.05 0.34 7.31
N PRO A 135 4.26 -0.49 8.01
CA PRO A 135 2.99 -1.00 7.49
C PRO A 135 2.01 0.11 7.13
N GLN A 136 1.83 1.09 8.00
CA GLN A 136 0.85 2.17 7.83
C GLN A 136 1.07 2.91 6.51
N HIS A 137 2.32 3.34 6.24
CA HIS A 137 2.64 4.05 5.00
C HIS A 137 2.58 3.17 3.75
N LEU A 138 2.99 1.91 3.84
CA LEU A 138 2.94 0.98 2.71
C LEU A 138 1.49 0.71 2.30
N PHE A 139 0.64 0.32 3.25
CA PHE A 139 -0.73 -0.04 2.97
C PHE A 139 -1.62 1.17 2.66
N TYR A 140 -1.35 2.33 3.26
CA TYR A 140 -1.95 3.61 2.83
C TYR A 140 -1.70 3.85 1.34
N ARG A 141 -0.45 3.76 0.90
CA ARG A 141 -0.11 3.97 -0.52
C ARG A 141 -0.79 2.94 -1.39
N LEU A 142 -0.74 1.67 -1.02
CA LEU A 142 -1.36 0.61 -1.81
C LEU A 142 -2.87 0.83 -1.94
N HIS A 143 -3.53 1.22 -0.85
CA HIS A 143 -4.95 1.59 -0.85
C HIS A 143 -5.20 2.78 -1.75
N TYR A 144 -4.44 3.86 -1.61
CA TYR A 144 -4.59 5.07 -2.43
C TYR A 144 -4.48 4.78 -3.93
N TRP A 145 -3.51 3.96 -4.33
CA TRP A 145 -3.33 3.57 -5.73
C TRP A 145 -4.46 2.67 -6.24
N ALA A 146 -4.84 1.65 -5.45
CA ALA A 146 -5.95 0.76 -5.78
C ALA A 146 -7.27 1.55 -5.88
N TRP A 147 -7.51 2.47 -4.96
CA TRP A 147 -8.68 3.33 -4.93
C TRP A 147 -8.73 4.26 -6.14
N ALA A 148 -7.62 4.91 -6.51
CA ALA A 148 -7.56 5.75 -7.70
C ALA A 148 -7.86 4.95 -8.99
N PHE A 149 -7.38 3.71 -9.08
CA PHE A 149 -7.65 2.82 -10.19
C PHE A 149 -9.12 2.36 -10.22
N GLU A 150 -9.63 1.83 -9.11
CA GLU A 150 -10.99 1.32 -8.99
C GLU A 150 -12.03 2.42 -9.11
N THR A 151 -11.75 3.65 -8.68
CA THR A 151 -12.65 4.79 -8.88
C THR A 151 -12.92 5.04 -10.36
N ARG A 152 -11.88 5.00 -11.21
CA ARG A 152 -12.07 5.16 -12.67
C ARG A 152 -12.90 4.04 -13.27
N LYS A 153 -12.77 2.83 -12.74
CA LYS A 153 -13.53 1.66 -13.19
C LYS A 153 -14.98 1.74 -12.72
N ALA A 154 -15.20 2.04 -11.44
CA ALA A 154 -16.51 2.19 -10.81
C ALA A 154 -17.36 3.28 -11.47
N ILE A 155 -16.76 4.42 -11.83
CA ILE A 155 -17.47 5.52 -12.52
C ILE A 155 -18.00 5.05 -13.89
N ARG A 156 -17.29 4.16 -14.59
CA ARG A 156 -17.75 3.59 -15.86
C ARG A 156 -18.87 2.57 -15.68
N GLU A 157 -18.91 1.88 -14.55
CA GLU A 157 -19.89 0.82 -14.26
C GLU A 157 -21.21 1.38 -13.73
N VAL A 158 -21.15 2.34 -12.79
CA VAL A 158 -22.31 2.82 -12.03
C VAL A 158 -22.67 4.28 -12.35
N GLY A 159 -21.80 4.99 -13.07
CA GLY A 159 -21.97 6.42 -13.37
C GLY A 159 -21.22 7.33 -12.40
N PRO A 160 -21.39 8.67 -12.52
CA PRO A 160 -20.67 9.63 -11.69
C PRO A 160 -21.03 9.45 -10.21
N PRO A 161 -20.06 9.69 -9.30
CA PRO A 161 -20.29 9.53 -7.87
C PRO A 161 -21.35 10.53 -7.40
N MET A 162 -22.25 10.07 -6.55
CA MET A 162 -23.19 10.96 -5.89
C MET A 162 -22.41 11.91 -4.96
N PRO A 163 -22.76 13.21 -4.88
CA PRO A 163 -22.13 14.11 -3.93
C PRO A 163 -22.34 13.57 -2.52
N THR A 164 -21.25 13.34 -1.83
CA THR A 164 -21.23 12.94 -0.42
C THR A 164 -21.87 14.01 0.45
N PRO A 165 -22.46 13.65 1.61
CA PRO A 165 -23.06 14.62 2.51
C PRO A 165 -22.07 15.74 2.89
N ALA A 166 -20.79 15.43 3.09
CA ALA A 166 -19.75 16.42 3.40
C ALA A 166 -19.46 17.43 2.27
N SER A 167 -19.66 17.04 1.01
CA SER A 167 -19.50 17.94 -0.14
C SER A 167 -20.77 18.73 -0.47
N THR A 168 -21.93 18.36 0.09
CA THR A 168 -23.15 19.16 -0.01
C THR A 168 -23.09 20.37 0.93
N GLN A 169 -23.71 21.50 0.53
CA GLN A 169 -23.80 22.71 1.37
C GLN A 169 -24.33 22.42 2.79
N VAL A 170 -25.20 21.41 2.92
CA VAL A 170 -25.78 21.00 4.21
C VAL A 170 -24.76 20.27 5.09
N GLY A 171 -23.89 19.43 4.54
CA GLY A 171 -22.82 18.81 5.34
C GLY A 171 -21.69 19.78 5.66
N GLN A 172 -21.42 20.77 4.80
CA GLN A 172 -20.47 21.83 5.11
C GLN A 172 -20.92 22.68 6.30
N THR A 173 -22.21 23.02 6.39
CA THR A 173 -22.75 23.78 7.54
C THR A 173 -22.73 22.95 8.83
N ILE A 174 -22.98 21.65 8.76
CA ILE A 174 -22.88 20.73 9.93
C ILE A 174 -21.42 20.58 10.37
N CYS A 175 -20.49 20.37 9.44
CA CYS A 175 -19.06 20.30 9.75
C CYS A 175 -18.52 21.62 10.30
N GLN A 176 -19.01 22.77 9.82
CA GLN A 176 -18.69 24.09 10.36
C GLN A 176 -19.29 24.31 11.75
N ALA A 177 -20.51 23.85 12.01
CA ALA A 177 -21.12 23.91 13.34
C ALA A 177 -20.35 23.05 14.36
N TRP A 178 -19.92 21.85 13.95
CA TRP A 178 -19.15 20.94 14.79
C TRP A 178 -17.72 21.44 15.05
N SER A 179 -17.06 22.01 14.05
CA SER A 179 -15.73 22.60 14.22
C SER A 179 -15.78 23.88 15.08
N SER A 180 -16.86 24.66 14.99
CA SER A 180 -17.12 25.82 15.86
C SER A 180 -17.39 25.42 17.31
N LEU A 181 -18.00 24.25 17.54
CA LEU A 181 -18.19 23.68 18.88
C LEU A 181 -16.84 23.24 19.48
N LYS A 182 -15.95 22.72 18.64
CA LYS A 182 -14.61 22.23 19.03
C LYS A 182 -13.61 23.37 19.27
N SER A 183 -13.77 24.51 18.62
CA SER A 183 -12.91 25.70 18.80
C SER A 183 -13.26 26.55 20.04
N GLY A 184 -14.37 26.25 20.74
CA GLY A 184 -14.71 26.85 22.04
C GLY A 184 -13.84 26.37 23.22
N VAL A 185 -12.92 25.43 22.97
CA VAL A 185 -11.93 24.96 23.93
C VAL A 185 -10.54 25.14 23.33
N ALA A 186 -9.79 26.13 23.79
CA ALA A 186 -8.38 26.33 23.42
C ALA A 186 -7.59 26.87 24.64
N PRO A 187 -6.25 26.75 24.69
CA PRO A 187 -5.34 26.09 23.75
C PRO A 187 -4.28 25.16 24.43
N CYS A 188 -3.54 24.39 23.63
CA CYS A 188 -2.13 24.15 23.95
C CYS A 188 -1.31 24.12 22.66
N GLU A 189 -0.45 25.14 22.53
CA GLU A 189 0.64 25.18 21.57
C GLU A 189 1.55 23.96 21.73
N LYS A 190 1.96 23.36 20.62
CA LYS A 190 3.36 22.99 20.38
C LYS A 190 3.69 23.23 18.92
N LEU A 191 4.23 24.42 18.65
CA LEU A 191 5.16 24.65 17.57
C LEU A 191 6.46 23.90 17.93
N SER A 192 6.87 22.94 17.12
CA SER A 192 8.24 22.43 17.12
C SER A 192 8.60 21.99 15.70
N THR A 193 9.38 22.84 15.07
CA THR A 193 10.19 22.59 13.89
C THR A 193 11.08 21.38 14.09
N SER A 194 11.02 20.40 13.19
CA SER A 194 12.08 19.41 13.03
C SER A 194 12.21 19.06 11.56
N THR A 195 13.24 19.64 10.94
CA THR A 195 14.09 19.02 9.92
C THR A 195 13.53 17.77 9.26
N THR A 196 13.09 17.94 8.01
CA THR A 196 12.84 16.91 7.01
C THR A 196 14.04 15.95 6.95
N SER A 197 13.91 14.86 7.69
CA SER A 197 14.87 13.78 7.78
C SER A 197 14.68 12.84 6.59
N HIS A 198 15.79 12.42 5.96
CA HIS A 198 16.13 11.18 5.26
C HIS A 198 15.05 10.12 4.86
N TRP A 199 13.84 10.09 5.39
CA TRP A 199 12.74 9.20 4.99
C TRP A 199 12.17 9.49 3.60
N ALA A 200 12.36 10.71 3.07
CA ALA A 200 12.16 11.00 1.65
C ALA A 200 13.05 10.14 0.72
N ILE A 201 14.19 9.62 1.22
CA ILE A 201 15.08 8.70 0.49
C ILE A 201 14.47 7.29 0.38
N ILE A 202 13.60 6.89 1.31
CA ILE A 202 12.84 5.63 1.21
C ILE A 202 11.69 5.76 0.20
N LEU A 203 11.13 6.97 0.04
CA LEU A 203 10.21 7.29 -1.06
C LEU A 203 10.89 7.25 -2.44
N PHE A 204 12.22 7.42 -2.51
CA PHE A 204 13.06 7.35 -3.71
C PHE A 204 13.41 5.91 -4.14
N VAL A 205 13.53 4.95 -3.22
CA VAL A 205 13.86 3.55 -3.56
C VAL A 205 12.63 2.76 -4.04
N LEU A 206 11.45 3.05 -3.49
CA LEU A 206 10.20 2.42 -3.90
C LEU A 206 9.68 2.90 -5.27
N SER A 207 10.09 4.08 -5.75
CA SER A 207 9.74 4.53 -7.12
C SER A 207 10.63 3.92 -8.20
N VAL A 208 11.92 3.66 -7.90
CA VAL A 208 12.88 3.03 -8.82
C VAL A 208 12.58 1.55 -9.08
N GLY A 209 12.05 0.82 -8.09
CA GLY A 209 11.71 -0.61 -8.23
C GLY A 209 10.48 -0.90 -9.08
N VAL A 210 9.50 0.00 -9.11
CA VAL A 210 8.23 -0.19 -9.83
C VAL A 210 8.23 0.53 -11.18
N GLY A 211 8.91 1.69 -11.30
CA GLY A 211 9.07 2.39 -12.59
C GLY A 211 10.03 1.69 -13.56
N GLY A 212 11.13 1.13 -13.06
CA GLY A 212 12.12 0.42 -13.89
C GLY A 212 11.63 -0.93 -14.43
N PHE A 213 10.75 -1.61 -13.69
CA PHE A 213 10.22 -2.91 -14.08
C PHE A 213 9.06 -2.81 -15.08
N TRP A 214 8.34 -1.69 -15.09
CA TRP A 214 7.20 -1.47 -16.00
C TRP A 214 7.59 -0.71 -17.29
N TRP A 215 8.61 0.17 -17.27
CA TRP A 215 9.05 0.92 -18.46
C TRP A 215 9.83 0.07 -19.49
N LEU A 216 10.47 -1.02 -19.05
CA LEU A 216 11.34 -1.81 -19.93
C LEU A 216 10.62 -2.80 -20.84
N GLY A 217 9.33 -3.05 -20.62
CA GLY A 217 8.56 -4.03 -21.39
C GLY A 217 9.12 -5.46 -21.26
N ILE A 218 8.25 -6.45 -21.27
CA ILE A 218 8.67 -7.86 -21.20
C ILE A 218 9.59 -8.22 -22.39
N ASP A 219 9.45 -7.51 -23.52
CA ASP A 219 10.27 -7.70 -24.71
C ASP A 219 11.61 -6.95 -24.69
N GLY A 220 11.72 -5.82 -23.99
CA GLY A 220 12.95 -5.04 -23.90
C GLY A 220 13.98 -5.68 -22.96
N ALA A 221 13.53 -6.22 -21.84
CA ALA A 221 14.37 -7.00 -20.93
C ALA A 221 14.94 -8.27 -21.59
N LYS A 222 14.15 -8.89 -22.49
CA LYS A 222 14.57 -10.06 -23.28
C LYS A 222 15.64 -9.69 -24.32
N ASN A 223 15.44 -8.59 -25.05
CA ASN A 223 16.40 -8.13 -26.06
C ASN A 223 17.74 -7.65 -25.47
N ILE A 224 17.72 -7.01 -24.29
CA ILE A 224 18.95 -6.58 -23.59
C ILE A 224 19.70 -7.79 -23.05
N TRP A 225 18.99 -8.78 -22.50
CA TRP A 225 19.58 -10.04 -22.05
C TRP A 225 20.24 -10.80 -23.21
N ASP A 226 19.53 -10.94 -24.34
CA ASP A 226 20.05 -11.64 -25.53
C ASP A 226 21.23 -10.90 -26.18
N SER A 227 21.31 -9.57 -26.03
CA SER A 227 22.43 -8.74 -26.50
C SER A 227 23.67 -8.86 -25.61
N SER A 228 23.48 -8.99 -24.29
CA SER A 228 24.56 -9.23 -23.33
C SER A 228 25.15 -10.63 -23.47
N CYS A 229 24.30 -11.66 -23.65
CA CYS A 229 24.76 -13.02 -23.92
C CYS A 229 25.57 -13.14 -25.22
N ARG A 230 25.19 -12.42 -26.28
CA ARG A 230 25.95 -12.39 -27.55
C ARG A 230 27.30 -11.67 -27.46
N ARG A 231 27.47 -10.71 -26.55
CA ARG A 231 28.77 -10.05 -26.32
C ARG A 231 29.72 -10.92 -25.51
N VAL A 232 29.22 -11.58 -24.47
CA VAL A 232 30.01 -12.51 -23.67
C VAL A 232 30.49 -13.69 -24.51
N ARG A 233 29.63 -14.26 -25.36
CA ARG A 233 30.02 -15.38 -26.23
C ARG A 233 31.10 -14.99 -27.26
N ARG A 234 31.12 -13.75 -27.75
CA ARG A 234 32.17 -13.24 -28.64
C ARG A 234 33.50 -13.03 -27.90
N GLY A 235 33.47 -12.44 -26.70
CA GLY A 235 34.68 -12.27 -25.89
C GLY A 235 35.33 -13.61 -25.53
N TRP A 236 34.54 -14.64 -25.23
CA TRP A 236 35.07 -15.98 -24.98
C TRP A 236 35.71 -16.62 -26.23
N ALA A 237 35.18 -16.36 -27.42
CA ALA A 237 35.77 -16.85 -28.66
C ALA A 237 37.13 -16.18 -28.95
N GLU A 238 37.26 -14.87 -28.71
CA GLU A 238 38.51 -14.13 -28.88
C GLU A 238 39.59 -14.55 -27.87
N VAL A 239 39.20 -14.78 -26.60
CA VAL A 239 40.11 -15.29 -25.57
C VAL A 239 40.60 -16.70 -25.94
N TYR A 240 39.71 -17.55 -26.44
CA TYR A 240 40.08 -18.88 -26.87
C TYR A 240 41.07 -18.85 -28.06
N ASP A 241 40.85 -17.96 -29.02
CA ASP A 241 41.75 -17.79 -30.18
C ASP A 241 43.14 -17.24 -29.76
N LEU A 242 43.19 -16.31 -28.80
CA LEU A 242 44.45 -15.81 -28.25
C LEU A 242 45.22 -16.87 -27.47
N LEU A 243 44.52 -17.70 -26.69
CA LEU A 243 45.14 -18.82 -25.98
C LEU A 243 45.71 -19.85 -26.95
N GLN A 244 45.00 -20.16 -28.04
CA GLN A 244 45.54 -21.05 -29.08
C GLN A 244 46.78 -20.48 -29.76
N LYS A 245 46.80 -19.17 -30.05
CA LYS A 245 47.98 -18.50 -30.62
C LYS A 245 49.18 -18.48 -29.69
N LEU A 246 48.97 -18.26 -28.38
CA LEU A 246 50.05 -18.30 -27.40
C LEU A 246 50.67 -19.69 -27.27
N VAL A 247 49.83 -20.74 -27.26
CA VAL A 247 50.29 -22.13 -27.24
C VAL A 247 51.13 -22.45 -28.49
N GLN A 248 50.74 -21.96 -29.68
CA GLN A 248 51.51 -22.18 -30.91
C GLN A 248 52.84 -21.42 -30.97
N VAL A 249 52.97 -20.26 -30.31
CA VAL A 249 54.23 -19.50 -30.27
C VAL A 249 55.27 -20.20 -29.39
N GLU A 250 54.84 -20.82 -28.30
CA GLU A 250 55.74 -21.54 -27.38
C GLU A 250 56.33 -22.83 -28.01
N GLU A 251 55.62 -23.41 -28.97
CA GLU A 251 56.07 -24.60 -29.72
C GLU A 251 56.99 -24.28 -30.92
N THR A 252 57.41 -23.02 -31.14
CA THR A 252 58.45 -22.73 -32.14
C THR A 252 59.86 -22.81 -31.52
N PRO A 253 60.58 -23.95 -31.63
CA PRO A 253 61.91 -24.10 -31.06
C PRO A 253 62.86 -23.11 -31.71
N SER A 254 63.59 -22.38 -30.87
CA SER A 254 64.65 -21.46 -31.24
C SER A 254 65.82 -22.22 -31.89
N SER A 255 65.70 -22.53 -33.17
CA SER A 255 66.83 -22.97 -34.00
C SER A 255 67.51 -21.72 -34.58
N ARG A 256 68.27 -21.02 -33.74
CA ARG A 256 69.33 -20.10 -34.19
C ARG A 256 70.60 -20.38 -33.41
N SER A 257 71.34 -21.36 -33.92
CA SER A 257 72.80 -21.40 -33.93
C SER A 257 73.21 -21.87 -35.32
#